data_AF-A0A5Q4VGJ8-F1
#
_entry.id   AF-A0A5Q4VGJ8-F1
#
_cell.length_a   1.000
_cell.length_b   1.000
_cell.length_c   1.000
_cell.angle_alpha   90.00
_cell.angle_beta   90.00
_cell.angle_gamma   90.00
#
_symmetry.space_group_name_H-M   'P 1'
#
loop_
_entity.id
_entity.type
_entity.pdbx_description
1 polymer ?
#
loop_
_entity_poly.entity_id
_entity_poly.type
_entity_poly.pdbx_seq_one_letter_code
_entity_poly.pdbx_strand_id
1 'polypeptide(L)'
;MEEQMKAIAESLVAYATQSSDILPLVEALPEESSIAGPTMEYEMRMLKILSVGWGLAFFLAEHPAKTPLSELFWQRISLLSKEIDEICKSSGTEIDYFAALRKRLDMYVAALSGATNPEDPGREVGVCYAGLCGDSEDSYALVTGRRVFTGVLSSLQNYLKENLDSA
;
A
#
# COMPACT_ATOMS: atom_id res chain seq x y z
N MET A 1 -1.92 -20.27 -18.18
CA MET A 1 -0.82 -19.44 -17.65
C MET A 1 -1.20 -17.97 -17.68
N GLU A 2 -1.51 -17.39 -18.84
CA GLU A 2 -1.95 -15.98 -18.94
C GLU A 2 -3.23 -15.68 -18.13
N GLU A 3 -4.27 -16.51 -18.26
CA GLU A 3 -5.52 -16.36 -17.49
C GLU A 3 -5.30 -16.47 -15.96
N GLN A 4 -4.38 -17.34 -15.55
CA GLN A 4 -4.03 -17.52 -14.13
C GLN A 4 -3.29 -16.29 -13.59
N MET A 5 -2.34 -15.73 -14.34
CA MET A 5 -1.64 -14.50 -13.96
C MET A 5 -2.61 -13.34 -13.80
N LYS A 6 -3.59 -13.23 -14.71
CA LYS A 6 -4.65 -12.23 -14.62
C LYS A 6 -5.51 -12.39 -13.37
N ALA A 7 -5.96 -13.61 -13.07
CA ALA A 7 -6.74 -13.89 -11.86
C ALA A 7 -5.97 -13.58 -10.57
N ILE A 8 -4.66 -13.88 -10.53
CA ILE A 8 -3.78 -13.54 -9.41
C ILE A 8 -3.68 -12.01 -9.28
N ALA A 9 -3.41 -11.29 -10.39
CA ALA A 9 -3.30 -9.84 -10.36
C ALA A 9 -4.61 -9.15 -9.93
N GLU A 10 -5.76 -9.61 -10.42
CA GLU A 10 -7.08 -9.12 -10.00
C GLU A 10 -7.33 -9.33 -8.50
N SER A 11 -6.95 -10.51 -7.98
CA SER A 11 -7.06 -10.81 -6.55
C SER A 11 -6.17 -9.89 -5.70
N LEU A 12 -4.95 -9.61 -6.17
CA LEU A 12 -4.02 -8.70 -5.50
C LEU A 12 -4.50 -7.25 -5.52
N VAL A 13 -5.08 -6.80 -6.63
CA VAL A 13 -5.69 -5.46 -6.73
C VAL A 13 -6.87 -5.36 -5.76
N ALA A 14 -7.78 -6.33 -5.77
CA ALA A 14 -8.92 -6.35 -4.86
C ALA A 14 -8.47 -6.31 -3.40
N TYR A 15 -7.44 -7.10 -3.07
CA TYR A 15 -6.82 -7.07 -1.76
C TYR A 15 -6.22 -5.71 -1.42
N ALA A 16 -5.48 -5.07 -2.34
CA ALA A 16 -4.84 -3.78 -2.12
C ALA A 16 -5.83 -2.63 -1.93
N THR A 17 -7.00 -2.69 -2.58
CA THR A 17 -7.95 -1.57 -2.64
C THR A 17 -9.14 -1.70 -1.70
N GLN A 18 -9.45 -2.91 -1.20
CA GLN A 18 -10.50 -3.09 -0.19
C GLN A 18 -10.11 -2.38 1.12
N SER A 19 -11.12 -1.83 1.80
CA SER A 19 -10.93 -1.11 3.07
C SER A 19 -11.42 -1.85 4.32
N SER A 20 -11.88 -3.09 4.18
CA SER A 20 -12.45 -3.89 5.28
C SER A 20 -11.48 -4.12 6.44
N ASP A 21 -10.19 -4.20 6.16
CA ASP A 21 -9.10 -4.40 7.12
C ASP A 21 -8.55 -3.09 7.70
N ILE A 22 -8.76 -1.94 7.04
CA ILE A 22 -8.27 -0.64 7.51
C ILE A 22 -9.33 0.13 8.30
N LEU A 23 -10.62 -0.02 7.98
CA LEU A 23 -11.69 0.72 8.67
C LEU A 23 -11.69 0.50 10.19
N PRO A 24 -11.51 -0.74 10.71
CA PRO A 24 -11.43 -0.95 12.15
C PRO A 24 -10.22 -0.25 12.82
N LEU A 25 -9.15 0.02 12.06
CA LEU A 25 -8.00 0.77 12.56
C LEU A 25 -8.30 2.27 12.61
N VAL A 26 -9.05 2.79 11.62
CA VAL A 26 -9.47 4.19 11.61
C VAL A 26 -10.50 4.46 12.71
N GLU A 27 -11.44 3.54 12.93
CA GLU A 27 -12.46 3.64 13.99
C GLU A 27 -11.85 3.54 15.40
N ALA A 28 -10.70 2.89 15.54
CA ALA A 28 -9.99 2.76 16.80
C ALA A 28 -8.94 3.86 17.02
N LEU A 29 -8.94 4.92 16.19
CA LEU A 29 -8.12 6.10 16.39
C LEU A 29 -8.49 6.78 17.72
N PRO A 30 -7.53 7.02 18.64
CA PRO A 30 -7.82 7.67 19.91
C PRO A 30 -8.35 9.10 19.75
N GLU A 31 -9.26 9.52 20.63
CA GLU A 31 -9.85 10.88 20.58
C GLU A 31 -8.81 11.98 20.81
N GLU A 32 -7.74 11.67 21.55
CA GLU A 32 -6.60 12.55 21.80
C GLU A 32 -5.64 12.69 20.61
N SER A 33 -5.81 11.89 19.55
CA SER A 33 -4.99 12.00 18.35
C SER A 33 -5.27 13.32 17.62
N SER A 34 -4.21 13.95 17.14
CA SER A 34 -4.29 15.14 16.28
C SER A 34 -4.66 14.80 14.83
N ILE A 35 -4.60 13.52 14.47
CA ILE A 35 -4.82 13.02 13.11
C ILE A 35 -6.32 12.95 12.82
N ALA A 36 -6.71 13.45 11.64
CA ALA A 36 -8.08 13.29 11.17
C ALA A 36 -8.30 11.88 10.60
N GLY A 37 -9.37 11.19 11.04
CA GLY A 37 -9.74 9.85 10.55
C GLY A 37 -9.71 9.70 9.02
N PRO A 38 -10.30 10.63 8.23
CA PRO A 38 -10.21 10.57 6.76
C PRO A 38 -8.79 10.65 6.20
N THR A 39 -7.89 11.38 6.88
CA THR A 39 -6.46 11.46 6.48
C THR A 39 -5.77 10.14 6.77
N MET A 40 -5.99 9.58 7.95
CA MET A 40 -5.46 8.27 8.33
C MET A 40 -5.89 7.18 7.33
N GLU A 41 -7.18 7.14 6.99
CA GLU A 41 -7.76 6.20 6.04
C GLU A 41 -7.14 6.34 4.64
N TYR A 42 -6.99 7.58 4.16
CA TYR A 42 -6.41 7.88 2.86
C TYR A 42 -4.95 7.43 2.76
N GLU A 43 -4.10 7.81 3.72
CA GLU A 43 -2.69 7.42 3.71
C GLU A 43 -2.55 5.90 3.91
N MET A 44 -3.44 5.27 4.67
CA MET A 44 -3.40 3.82 4.89
C MET A 44 -3.75 3.04 3.62
N ARG A 45 -4.73 3.51 2.83
CA ARG A 45 -5.02 2.96 1.51
C ARG A 45 -3.81 3.06 0.57
N MET A 46 -3.16 4.22 0.54
CA MET A 46 -1.96 4.41 -0.28
C MET A 46 -0.83 3.47 0.16
N LEU A 47 -0.55 3.40 1.46
CA LEU A 47 0.45 2.51 2.01
C LEU A 47 0.18 1.06 1.61
N LYS A 48 -1.07 0.60 1.69
CA LYS A 48 -1.45 -0.76 1.33
C LYS A 48 -1.20 -1.08 -0.15
N ILE A 49 -1.60 -0.21 -1.07
CA ILE A 49 -1.35 -0.35 -2.51
C ILE A 49 0.15 -0.44 -2.79
N LEU A 50 0.92 0.49 -2.22
CA LEU A 50 2.37 0.56 -2.41
C LEU A 50 3.08 -0.65 -1.81
N SER A 51 2.61 -1.15 -0.66
CA SER A 51 3.15 -2.34 0.00
C SER A 51 2.98 -3.59 -0.85
N VAL A 52 1.82 -3.77 -1.52
CA VAL A 52 1.62 -4.88 -2.46
C VAL A 52 2.55 -4.74 -3.66
N GLY A 53 2.59 -3.57 -4.28
CA GLY A 53 3.43 -3.32 -5.45
C GLY A 53 4.93 -3.52 -5.17
N TRP A 54 5.41 -3.04 -4.01
CA TRP A 54 6.80 -3.26 -3.60
C TRP A 54 7.08 -4.71 -3.22
N GLY A 55 6.17 -5.35 -2.49
CA GLY A 55 6.28 -6.77 -2.11
C GLY A 55 6.34 -7.69 -3.33
N LEU A 56 5.60 -7.40 -4.41
CA LEU A 56 5.72 -8.12 -5.67
C LEU A 56 7.13 -8.05 -6.26
N ALA A 57 7.70 -6.85 -6.32
CA ALA A 57 9.06 -6.65 -6.83
C ALA A 57 10.12 -7.34 -5.97
N PHE A 58 9.91 -7.38 -4.65
CA PHE A 58 10.82 -7.98 -3.67
C PHE A 58 10.73 -9.52 -3.65
N PHE A 59 9.55 -10.09 -3.44
CA PHE A 59 9.37 -11.54 -3.29
C PHE A 59 9.58 -12.30 -4.60
N LEU A 60 9.32 -11.67 -5.74
CA LEU A 60 9.50 -12.27 -7.06
C LEU A 60 10.82 -11.87 -7.71
N ALA A 61 11.82 -11.38 -6.96
CA ALA A 61 13.03 -10.78 -7.52
C ALA A 61 13.64 -11.54 -8.72
N GLU A 62 13.71 -12.87 -8.61
CA GLU A 62 14.24 -13.82 -9.61
C GLU A 62 13.18 -14.74 -10.24
N HIS A 63 11.89 -14.53 -9.93
CA HIS A 63 10.81 -15.39 -10.40
C HIS A 63 10.28 -14.92 -11.77
N PRO A 64 10.02 -15.82 -12.75
CA PRO A 64 9.56 -15.43 -14.09
C PRO A 64 8.22 -14.69 -14.08
N ALA A 65 7.39 -14.86 -13.05
CA ALA A 65 6.12 -14.15 -12.90
C ALA A 65 6.27 -12.67 -12.47
N LYS A 66 7.46 -12.20 -12.10
CA LYS A 66 7.69 -10.83 -11.61
C LYS A 66 7.14 -9.76 -12.55
N THR A 67 7.63 -9.75 -13.78
CA THR A 67 7.27 -8.76 -14.80
C THR A 67 5.77 -8.83 -15.13
N PRO A 68 5.21 -9.97 -15.55
CA PRO A 68 3.80 -10.01 -15.95
C PRO A 68 2.86 -9.65 -14.79
N LEU A 69 3.10 -10.11 -13.55
CA LEU A 69 2.24 -9.76 -12.42
C LEU A 69 2.37 -8.30 -12.02
N SER A 70 3.59 -7.76 -12.01
CA SER A 70 3.81 -6.34 -11.68
C SER A 70 3.15 -5.43 -12.70
N GLU A 71 3.25 -5.75 -13.99
CA GLU A 71 2.61 -4.99 -15.06
C GLU A 71 1.09 -5.03 -14.95
N LEU A 72 0.49 -6.23 -14.79
CA LEU A 72 -0.96 -6.38 -14.62
C LEU A 72 -1.47 -5.62 -13.39
N PHE A 73 -0.77 -5.72 -12.26
CA PHE A 73 -1.11 -5.00 -11.03
C PHE A 73 -1.08 -3.49 -11.25
N TRP A 74 0.04 -2.93 -11.74
CA TRP A 74 0.18 -1.48 -11.89
C TRP A 74 -0.68 -0.91 -13.01
N GLN A 75 -0.96 -1.65 -14.08
CA GLN A 75 -1.92 -1.24 -15.11
C GLN A 75 -3.32 -1.07 -14.50
N ARG A 76 -3.76 -2.01 -13.65
CA ARG A 76 -5.07 -1.91 -13.01
C ARG A 76 -5.12 -0.79 -11.97
N ILE A 77 -4.05 -0.58 -11.19
CA ILE A 77 -3.96 0.56 -10.27
C ILE A 77 -3.96 1.90 -11.02
N SER A 78 -3.29 2.00 -12.17
CA SER A 78 -3.30 3.19 -13.01
C SER A 78 -4.71 3.47 -13.56
N LEU A 79 -5.43 2.44 -14.00
CA LEU A 79 -6.83 2.58 -14.44
C LEU A 79 -7.74 3.04 -13.30
N LEU A 80 -7.63 2.41 -12.11
CA LEU A 80 -8.36 2.83 -10.92
C LEU A 80 -8.06 4.30 -10.55
N SER A 81 -6.79 4.71 -10.65
CA SER A 81 -6.40 6.10 -10.34
C SER A 81 -7.12 7.09 -11.27
N LYS A 82 -7.23 6.78 -12.56
CA LYS A 82 -7.99 7.60 -13.52
C LYS A 82 -9.48 7.65 -13.18
N GLU A 83 -10.07 6.52 -12.81
CA GLU A 83 -11.48 6.44 -12.38
C GLU A 83 -11.70 7.35 -11.15
N ILE A 84 -10.79 7.35 -10.17
CA ILE A 84 -10.84 8.22 -8.99
C ILE A 84 -10.71 9.70 -9.39
N ASP A 85 -9.74 10.03 -10.25
CA ASP A 85 -9.53 11.40 -10.73
C ASP A 85 -10.77 11.96 -11.44
N GLU A 86 -11.43 11.15 -12.28
CA GLU A 86 -12.66 11.52 -12.99
C GLU A 86 -13.84 11.77 -12.04
N ILE A 87 -14.01 10.95 -11.00
CA ILE A 87 -15.05 11.10 -9.98
C ILE A 87 -14.83 12.39 -9.17
N CYS A 88 -13.60 12.61 -8.71
CA CYS A 88 -13.25 13.81 -7.96
C CYS A 88 -13.43 15.07 -8.79
N LYS A 89 -12.98 15.05 -10.06
CA LYS A 89 -13.15 16.17 -10.99
C LYS A 89 -14.63 16.51 -11.19
N SER A 90 -15.49 15.49 -11.32
CA SER A 90 -16.93 15.65 -11.42
C SER A 90 -17.56 16.26 -10.16
N SER A 91 -16.88 16.13 -9.02
CA SER A 91 -17.26 16.70 -7.72
C SER A 91 -16.60 18.06 -7.45
N GLY A 92 -15.93 18.65 -8.44
CA GLY A 92 -15.24 19.95 -8.33
C GLY A 92 -13.88 19.90 -7.65
N THR A 93 -13.33 18.70 -7.41
CA THR A 93 -12.01 18.49 -6.80
C THR A 93 -11.04 17.97 -7.84
N GLU A 94 -10.02 18.75 -8.19
CA GLU A 94 -8.96 18.29 -9.08
C GLU A 94 -7.85 17.59 -8.28
N ILE A 95 -7.60 16.33 -8.60
CA ILE A 95 -6.57 15.50 -7.99
C ILE A 95 -5.82 14.73 -9.08
N ASP A 96 -4.63 14.27 -8.74
CA ASP A 96 -3.88 13.28 -9.51
C ASP A 96 -3.48 12.15 -8.55
N TYR A 97 -4.33 11.13 -8.47
CA TYR A 97 -4.18 10.04 -7.52
C TYR A 97 -2.93 9.20 -7.83
N PHE A 98 -2.60 9.01 -9.10
CA PHE A 98 -1.42 8.23 -9.48
C PHE A 98 -0.11 8.97 -9.17
N ALA A 99 -0.06 10.29 -9.39
CA ALA A 99 1.07 11.11 -8.96
C ALA A 99 1.19 11.13 -7.42
N ALA A 100 0.08 11.14 -6.69
CA ALA A 100 0.09 11.06 -5.25
C ALA A 100 0.66 9.71 -4.76
N LEU A 101 0.27 8.59 -5.35
CA LEU A 101 0.87 7.27 -5.08
C LEU A 101 2.38 7.27 -5.34
N ARG A 102 2.81 7.80 -6.49
CA ARG A 102 4.24 7.89 -6.83
C ARG A 102 5.02 8.73 -5.82
N LYS A 103 4.47 9.88 -5.40
CA LYS A 103 5.07 10.72 -4.37
C LYS A 103 5.23 9.96 -3.05
N ARG A 104 4.20 9.20 -2.62
CA ARG A 104 4.29 8.38 -1.39
C ARG A 104 5.34 7.28 -1.54
N LEU A 105 5.43 6.64 -2.71
CA LEU A 105 6.48 5.64 -2.97
C LEU A 105 7.88 6.24 -2.79
N ASP A 106 8.14 7.41 -3.39
CA ASP A 106 9.44 8.09 -3.27
C ASP A 106 9.78 8.40 -1.81
N MET A 107 8.78 8.84 -1.02
CA MET A 107 8.95 9.11 0.41
C MET A 107 9.27 7.84 1.22
N TYR A 108 8.53 6.75 1.01
CA TYR A 108 8.81 5.49 1.70
C TYR A 108 10.16 4.89 1.30
N VAL A 109 10.54 4.96 0.02
CA VAL A 109 11.86 4.52 -0.45
C VAL A 109 12.97 5.35 0.20
N ALA A 110 12.79 6.67 0.32
CA ALA A 110 13.75 7.53 1.00
C ALA A 110 13.88 7.18 2.49
N ALA A 111 12.76 6.92 3.17
CA ALA A 111 12.76 6.49 4.58
C ALA A 111 13.51 5.17 4.77
N LEU A 112 13.26 4.19 3.91
CA LEU A 112 13.93 2.88 3.94
C LEU A 112 15.42 2.97 3.59
N SER A 113 15.79 3.84 2.66
CA SER A 113 17.19 4.04 2.26
C SER A 113 18.01 4.76 3.33
N GLY A 114 17.37 5.59 4.14
CA GLY A 114 17.97 6.27 5.30
C GLY A 114 17.96 5.44 6.58
N ALA A 115 17.38 4.24 6.55
CA ALA A 115 17.21 3.38 7.72
C ALA A 115 18.57 3.04 8.35
N THR A 116 18.71 3.31 9.64
CA THR A 116 19.91 2.93 10.41
C THR A 116 19.86 1.49 10.90
N ASN A 117 18.66 0.89 10.92
CA ASN A 117 18.45 -0.51 11.29
C ASN A 117 17.78 -1.29 10.13
N PRO A 118 18.55 -2.05 9.33
CA PRO A 118 18.02 -2.85 8.23
C PRO A 118 17.09 -3.99 8.68
N GLU A 119 17.10 -4.37 9.96
CA GLU A 119 16.35 -5.53 10.46
C GLU A 119 14.85 -5.25 10.67
N ASP A 120 14.42 -3.98 10.68
CA ASP A 120 13.02 -3.61 10.90
C ASP A 120 12.55 -2.48 9.97
N PRO A 121 12.42 -2.75 8.65
CA PRO A 121 11.95 -1.76 7.68
C PRO A 121 10.54 -1.23 8.01
N GLY A 122 9.74 -2.01 8.74
CA GLY A 122 8.40 -1.60 9.17
C GLY A 122 8.41 -0.42 10.14
N ARG A 123 9.48 -0.24 10.92
CA ARG A 123 9.62 0.92 11.81
C ARG A 123 9.73 2.22 11.01
N GLU A 124 10.60 2.27 10.00
CA GLU A 124 10.81 3.47 9.18
C GLU A 124 9.56 3.81 8.35
N VAL A 125 8.87 2.79 7.85
CA VAL A 125 7.57 2.96 7.18
C VAL A 125 6.53 3.53 8.14
N GLY A 126 6.49 3.05 9.40
CA GLY A 126 5.59 3.59 10.43
C GLY A 126 5.82 5.07 10.71
N VAL A 127 7.08 5.50 10.85
CA VAL A 127 7.45 6.92 11.05
C VAL A 127 7.05 7.78 9.86
N CYS A 128 7.39 7.34 8.64
CA CYS A 128 7.02 8.05 7.42
C CYS A 128 5.49 8.17 7.27
N TYR A 129 4.76 7.09 7.59
CA TYR A 129 3.29 7.06 7.57
C TYR A 129 2.68 8.03 8.59
N ALA A 130 3.16 8.05 9.83
CA ALA A 130 2.66 8.96 10.86
C ALA A 130 2.84 10.44 10.44
N GLY A 131 4.01 10.78 9.90
CA GLY A 131 4.27 12.11 9.34
C GLY A 131 3.36 12.47 8.17
N LEU A 132 3.03 11.51 7.29
CA LEU A 132 2.05 11.71 6.21
C LEU A 132 0.62 11.93 6.73
N CYS A 133 0.27 11.30 7.85
CA CYS A 133 -1.01 11.52 8.53
C CYS A 133 -1.10 12.88 9.24
N GLY A 134 0.03 13.57 9.43
CA GLY A 134 0.10 14.92 10.01
C GLY A 134 0.82 15.02 11.36
N ASP A 135 1.21 13.90 11.96
CA ASP A 135 1.89 13.87 13.26
C ASP A 135 2.87 12.68 13.32
N SER A 136 4.18 12.96 13.25
CA SER A 136 5.22 11.92 13.25
C SER A 136 5.40 11.24 14.61
N GLU A 137 4.89 11.82 15.69
CA GLU A 137 5.02 11.31 17.05
C GLU A 137 3.74 10.62 17.54
N ASP A 138 2.67 10.61 16.73
CA ASP A 138 1.44 9.92 17.07
C ASP A 138 1.69 8.40 17.16
N SER A 139 1.69 7.89 18.40
CA SER A 139 2.00 6.50 18.70
C SER A 139 1.05 5.51 18.02
N TYR A 140 -0.21 5.90 17.79
CA TYR A 140 -1.20 5.04 17.15
C TYR A 140 -0.92 4.93 15.65
N ALA A 141 -0.65 6.06 14.98
CA ALA A 141 -0.26 6.08 13.57
C ALA A 141 1.06 5.35 13.31
N LEU A 142 2.07 5.53 14.18
CA LEU A 142 3.35 4.82 14.10
C LEU A 142 3.15 3.29 14.08
N VAL A 143 2.36 2.78 15.04
CA VAL A 143 2.12 1.34 15.19
C VAL A 143 1.23 0.80 14.07
N THR A 144 0.17 1.52 13.69
CA THR A 144 -0.76 1.07 12.65
C THR A 144 -0.13 1.08 11.27
N GLY A 145 0.64 2.12 10.91
CA GLY A 145 1.39 2.17 9.66
C GLY A 145 2.35 1.00 9.52
N ARG A 146 3.16 0.74 10.57
CA ARG A 146 4.04 -0.44 10.63
C ARG A 146 3.25 -1.74 10.45
N ARG A 147 2.16 -1.91 11.22
CA ARG A 147 1.35 -3.13 11.21
C ARG A 147 0.75 -3.42 9.85
N VAL A 148 0.19 -2.41 9.19
CA VAL A 148 -0.39 -2.52 7.83
C VAL A 148 0.68 -2.95 6.85
N PHE A 149 1.82 -2.25 6.84
CA PHE A 149 2.94 -2.57 5.96
C PHE A 149 3.42 -4.02 6.15
N THR A 150 3.75 -4.43 7.38
CA THR A 150 4.24 -5.78 7.65
C THR A 150 3.17 -6.85 7.37
N GLY A 151 1.90 -6.55 7.69
CA GLY A 151 0.78 -7.46 7.47
C GLY A 151 0.55 -7.73 5.99
N VAL A 152 0.59 -6.67 5.16
CA VAL A 152 0.48 -6.79 3.70
C VAL A 152 1.60 -7.66 3.14
N LEU A 153 2.85 -7.44 3.57
CA LEU A 153 3.98 -8.24 3.09
C LEU A 153 3.84 -9.71 3.48
N SER A 154 3.44 -10.02 4.72
CA SER A 154 3.21 -11.40 5.16
C SER A 154 2.06 -12.07 4.39
N SER A 155 0.93 -11.38 4.23
CA SER A 155 -0.23 -11.89 3.47
C SER A 155 0.13 -12.13 2.01
N LEU A 156 0.83 -11.19 1.38
CA LEU A 156 1.28 -11.32 0.00
C LEU A 156 2.24 -12.50 -0.16
N GLN A 157 3.23 -12.64 0.72
CA GLN A 157 4.19 -13.74 0.64
C GLN A 157 3.50 -15.12 0.71
N ASN A 158 2.54 -15.28 1.63
CA ASN A 158 1.78 -16.53 1.75
C ASN A 158 0.92 -16.77 0.50
N TYR A 159 0.22 -15.74 0.02
CA TYR A 159 -0.60 -15.84 -1.18
C TYR A 159 0.22 -16.22 -2.42
N LEU A 160 1.39 -15.60 -2.62
CA LEU A 160 2.27 -15.93 -3.74
C LEU A 160 2.78 -17.37 -3.66
N LYS A 161 3.20 -17.85 -2.48
CA LYS A 161 3.60 -19.25 -2.30
C LYS A 161 2.49 -20.23 -2.68
N GLU A 162 1.27 -19.98 -2.21
CA GLU A 162 0.12 -20.86 -2.48
C GLU A 162 -0.31 -20.85 -3.96
N ASN A 163 -0.14 -19.73 -4.67
CA ASN A 163 -0.71 -19.55 -6.01
C ASN A 163 0.33 -19.58 -7.15
N LEU A 164 1.63 -19.52 -6.84
CA LEU A 164 2.73 -19.56 -7.81
C LEU A 164 3.65 -20.78 -7.64
N ASP A 165 3.93 -21.22 -6.40
CA ASP A 165 4.80 -22.40 -6.18
C ASP A 165 4.04 -23.73 -6.33
N SER A 166 2.72 -23.66 -6.46
CA SER A 166 1.83 -24.81 -6.74
C SER A 166 1.76 -25.19 -8.23
N ALA A 167 2.56 -24.54 -9.10
CA ALA A 167 2.54 -24.69 -10.55
C ALA A 167 3.78 -25.38 -11.11
#